data_AF-A0A6I7FB71-F1
#
_entry.id   AF-A0A6I7FB71-F1
#
_cell.length_a   1.000
_cell.length_b   1.000
_cell.length_c   1.000
_cell.angle_alpha   90.00
_cell.angle_beta   90.00
_cell.angle_gamma   90.00
#
_symmetry.space_group_name_H-M   'P 1'
#
loop_
_entity.id
_entity.type
_entity.pdbx_description
1 polymer ?
#
loop_
_entity_poly.entity_id
_entity_poly.type
_entity_poly.pdbx_seq_one_letter_code
_entity_poly.pdbx_strand_id
1 'polypeptide(L)'
;MKITGLKQLSEALDEAASGGFQKQAAAWLEQAGLDFLELISREIIQAESVDTGRLLRSFRRGAEENIWIVESGGLSLELGTELEYASFVNDGHWTGAKDGIRWIPGRWQGGRFFYDPGSTAGMALKRKWVEGTGYWEHAFSIFARLFEERLSERLETWLDSL
;
A
#
# COMPACT_ATOMS: atom_id res chain seq x y z
N MET A 1 -4.71 7.09 -14.16
CA MET A 1 -3.40 6.86 -14.81
C MET A 1 -3.57 5.70 -15.80
N LYS A 2 -3.00 5.78 -17.00
CA LYS A 2 -2.97 4.67 -17.96
C LYS A 2 -1.51 4.23 -18.07
N ILE A 3 -1.22 2.97 -17.78
CA ILE A 3 0.12 2.40 -17.93
C ILE A 3 0.23 1.89 -19.36
N THR A 4 1.17 2.45 -20.13
CA THR A 4 1.48 1.96 -21.48
C THR A 4 2.01 0.53 -21.39
N GLY A 5 1.68 -0.34 -22.35
CA GLY A 5 2.08 -1.75 -22.31
C GLY A 5 1.05 -2.71 -21.75
N LEU A 6 0.15 -2.30 -20.84
CA LEU A 6 -0.86 -3.22 -20.29
C LEU A 6 -1.82 -3.78 -21.34
N LYS A 7 -2.20 -2.94 -22.32
CA LYS A 7 -3.04 -3.37 -23.43
C LYS A 7 -2.32 -4.41 -24.30
N GLN A 8 -1.07 -4.14 -24.64
CA GLN A 8 -0.23 -5.03 -25.45
C GLN A 8 0.05 -6.35 -24.71
N LEU A 9 0.26 -6.30 -23.39
CA LEU A 9 0.36 -7.48 -22.55
C LEU A 9 -0.91 -8.33 -22.63
N SER A 10 -2.10 -7.71 -22.51
CA SER A 10 -3.37 -8.41 -22.64
C SER A 10 -3.51 -9.07 -24.01
N GLU A 11 -3.25 -8.33 -25.09
CA GLU A 11 -3.33 -8.86 -26.47
C GLU A 11 -2.35 -10.02 -26.67
N ALA A 12 -1.10 -9.89 -26.19
CA ALA A 12 -0.11 -10.96 -26.26
C ALA A 12 -0.50 -12.20 -25.43
N LEU A 13 -1.17 -12.02 -24.28
CA LEU A 13 -1.68 -13.13 -23.46
C LEU A 13 -2.85 -13.86 -24.13
N ASP A 14 -3.68 -13.14 -24.88
CA ASP A 14 -4.81 -13.69 -25.64
C ASP A 14 -4.33 -14.46 -26.89
N GLU A 15 -3.29 -13.95 -27.56
CA GLU A 15 -2.70 -14.57 -28.75
C GLU A 15 -1.79 -15.77 -28.42
N ALA A 16 -1.10 -15.72 -27.29
CA ALA A 16 -0.18 -16.77 -26.87
C ALA A 16 -0.95 -18.01 -26.36
N ALA A 17 -1.10 -19.02 -27.22
CA ALA A 17 -1.65 -20.33 -26.86
C ALA A 17 -0.74 -21.16 -25.92
N SER A 18 0.49 -20.70 -25.64
CA SER A 18 1.45 -21.43 -24.82
C SER A 18 1.39 -21.01 -23.35
N GLY A 19 1.11 -21.97 -22.46
CA GLY A 19 1.14 -21.73 -21.01
C GLY A 19 2.52 -21.35 -20.45
N GLY A 20 3.58 -21.37 -21.27
CA GLY A 20 4.93 -20.92 -20.90
C GLY A 20 5.02 -19.39 -20.77
N PHE A 21 4.49 -18.65 -21.74
CA PHE A 21 4.48 -17.18 -21.71
C PHE A 21 3.64 -16.66 -20.54
N GLN A 22 2.42 -17.18 -20.36
CA GLN A 22 1.53 -16.79 -19.26
C GLN A 22 2.18 -16.98 -17.88
N LYS A 23 2.91 -18.08 -17.67
CA LYS A 23 3.65 -18.33 -16.42
C LYS A 23 4.77 -17.31 -16.19
N GLN A 24 5.49 -16.92 -17.25
CA GLN A 24 6.54 -15.92 -17.14
C GLN A 24 5.96 -14.53 -16.82
N ALA A 25 4.89 -14.13 -17.51
CA ALA A 25 4.19 -12.88 -17.25
C ALA A 25 3.64 -12.81 -15.81
N ALA A 26 3.08 -13.92 -15.33
CA ALA A 26 2.59 -14.03 -13.95
C ALA A 26 3.69 -13.89 -12.90
N ALA A 27 4.80 -14.62 -13.08
CA ALA A 27 5.94 -14.53 -12.18
C ALA A 27 6.53 -13.11 -12.14
N TRP A 28 6.57 -12.43 -13.30
CA TRP A 28 7.01 -11.05 -13.36
C TRP A 28 6.05 -10.09 -12.63
N LEU A 29 4.74 -10.24 -12.81
CA LEU A 29 3.74 -9.44 -12.09
C LEU A 29 3.79 -9.68 -10.57
N GLU A 30 4.00 -10.92 -10.14
CA GLU A 30 4.18 -11.25 -8.73
C GLU A 30 5.41 -10.54 -8.14
N GLN A 31 6.52 -10.53 -8.87
CA GLN A 31 7.72 -9.80 -8.46
C GLN A 31 7.49 -8.29 -8.42
N ALA A 32 6.78 -7.73 -9.40
CA ALA A 32 6.41 -6.31 -9.39
C ALA A 32 5.58 -5.96 -8.15
N GLY A 33 4.69 -6.85 -7.70
CA GLY A 33 3.95 -6.65 -6.47
C GLY A 33 4.81 -6.63 -5.21
N LEU A 34 5.83 -7.49 -5.15
CA LEU A 34 6.80 -7.48 -4.04
C LEU A 34 7.61 -6.19 -4.03
N ASP A 35 8.05 -5.74 -5.20
CA ASP A 35 8.76 -4.46 -5.35
C ASP A 35 7.89 -3.28 -4.87
N PHE A 36 6.57 -3.32 -5.12
CA PHE A 36 5.65 -2.29 -4.65
C PHE A 36 5.49 -2.29 -3.12
N LEU A 37 5.35 -3.46 -2.49
CA LEU A 37 5.27 -3.56 -1.02
C LEU A 37 6.55 -3.05 -0.33
N GLU A 38 7.71 -3.34 -0.91
CA GLU A 38 8.99 -2.81 -0.41
C GLU A 38 9.04 -1.28 -0.53
N LEU A 39 8.57 -0.76 -1.65
CA LEU A 39 8.52 0.67 -1.88
C LEU A 39 7.59 1.39 -0.89
N ILE A 40 6.39 0.84 -0.64
CA ILE A 40 5.48 1.36 0.40
C ILE A 40 6.18 1.36 1.76
N SER A 41 6.84 0.27 2.11
CA SER A 41 7.57 0.15 3.38
C SER A 41 8.64 1.23 3.52
N ARG A 42 9.39 1.50 2.44
CA ARG A 42 10.40 2.56 2.40
C ARG A 42 9.81 3.94 2.59
N GLU A 43 8.73 4.27 1.88
CA GLU A 43 8.09 5.59 2.01
C GLU A 43 7.47 5.80 3.41
N ILE A 44 6.92 4.75 4.04
CA ILE A 44 6.45 4.82 5.44
C ILE A 44 7.61 5.12 6.41
N ILE A 45 8.77 4.49 6.20
CA ILE A 45 9.97 4.73 7.03
C ILE A 45 10.48 6.17 6.82
N GLN A 46 10.55 6.61 5.56
CA GLN A 46 11.04 7.94 5.20
C GLN A 46 10.12 9.07 5.69
N ALA A 47 8.81 8.81 5.76
CA ALA A 47 7.83 9.73 6.30
C ALA A 47 7.91 9.94 7.82
N GLU A 48 8.79 9.21 8.53
CA GLU A 48 8.96 9.27 10.00
C GLU A 48 7.62 9.15 10.76
N SER A 49 6.67 8.38 10.21
CA SER A 49 5.35 8.20 10.82
C SER A 49 5.49 7.60 12.23
N VAL A 50 4.66 8.05 13.19
CA VAL A 50 4.74 7.61 14.59
C VAL A 50 4.22 6.17 14.74
N ASP A 51 5.01 5.30 15.36
CA ASP A 51 4.68 3.90 15.72
C ASP A 51 4.29 3.02 14.51
N THR A 52 5.20 2.96 13.54
CA THR A 52 5.03 2.28 12.25
C THR A 52 5.07 0.76 12.32
N GLY A 53 5.28 0.16 13.49
CA GLY A 53 5.51 -1.29 13.60
C GLY A 53 4.36 -2.13 13.02
N ARG A 54 3.11 -1.85 13.39
CA ARG A 54 1.94 -2.56 12.86
C ARG A 54 1.65 -2.16 11.41
N LEU A 55 1.73 -0.87 11.09
CA LEU A 55 1.50 -0.36 9.74
C LEU A 55 2.47 -0.99 8.72
N LEU A 56 3.78 -0.97 9.01
CA LEU A 56 4.81 -1.61 8.19
C LEU A 56 4.59 -3.12 8.07
N ARG A 57 4.20 -3.80 9.15
CA ARG A 57 3.88 -5.23 9.09
C ARG A 57 2.68 -5.51 8.19
N SER A 58 1.66 -4.65 8.18
CA SER A 58 0.48 -4.85 7.34
C SER A 58 0.76 -4.77 5.83
N PHE A 59 1.90 -4.19 5.43
CA PHE A 59 2.39 -4.21 4.04
C PHE A 59 3.40 -5.33 3.76
N ARG A 60 3.57 -6.30 4.66
CA ARG A 60 4.38 -7.50 4.39
C ARG A 60 3.49 -8.62 3.88
N ARG A 61 3.90 -9.24 2.78
CA ARG A 61 3.19 -10.38 2.20
C ARG A 61 2.93 -11.46 3.24
N GLY A 62 1.67 -11.84 3.41
CA GLY A 62 1.24 -12.90 4.34
C GLY A 62 1.19 -12.49 5.81
N ALA A 63 1.37 -11.21 6.12
CA ALA A 63 1.14 -10.69 7.47
C ALA A 63 -0.36 -10.48 7.75
N GLU A 64 -0.70 -10.28 9.03
CA GLU A 64 -2.03 -9.85 9.44
C GLU A 64 -2.40 -8.52 8.78
N GLU A 65 -3.65 -8.38 8.34
CA GLU A 65 -4.20 -7.22 7.63
C GLU A 65 -3.56 -6.94 6.27
N ASN A 66 -2.64 -7.78 5.77
CA ASN A 66 -2.09 -7.62 4.44
C ASN A 66 -3.07 -8.08 3.36
N ILE A 67 -3.28 -7.24 2.35
CA ILE A 67 -3.97 -7.63 1.11
C ILE A 67 -2.89 -8.03 0.10
N TRP A 68 -2.95 -9.30 -0.30
CA TRP A 68 -2.13 -9.86 -1.37
C TRP A 68 -2.96 -10.86 -2.18
N ILE A 69 -3.44 -10.42 -3.33
CA ILE A 69 -4.22 -11.24 -4.26
C ILE A 69 -3.47 -11.27 -5.59
N VAL A 70 -3.19 -12.47 -6.09
CA VAL A 70 -2.55 -12.71 -7.38
C VAL A 70 -3.38 -13.69 -8.17
N GLU A 71 -3.82 -13.30 -9.36
CA GLU A 71 -4.53 -14.13 -10.32
C GLU A 71 -3.74 -14.14 -11.64
N SER A 72 -3.68 -15.30 -12.30
CA SER A 72 -2.72 -15.56 -13.37
C SER A 72 -3.35 -16.27 -14.57
N GLY A 73 -2.89 -15.93 -15.78
CA GLY A 73 -3.49 -16.36 -17.06
C GLY A 73 -4.66 -15.50 -17.56
N GLY A 74 -4.78 -14.27 -17.03
CA GLY A 74 -5.84 -13.29 -17.29
C GLY A 74 -5.84 -12.23 -16.18
N LEU A 75 -4.65 -11.71 -15.88
CA LEU A 75 -4.13 -11.51 -14.52
C LEU A 75 -4.78 -10.40 -13.69
N SER A 76 -4.82 -10.58 -12.37
CA SER A 76 -5.10 -9.50 -11.41
C SER A 76 -4.08 -9.52 -10.26
N LEU A 77 -3.65 -8.34 -9.83
CA LEU A 77 -2.73 -8.14 -8.72
C LEU A 77 -3.34 -7.06 -7.83
N GLU A 78 -3.80 -7.45 -6.65
CA GLU A 78 -4.34 -6.53 -5.63
C GLU A 78 -3.44 -6.56 -4.40
N LEU A 79 -3.02 -5.37 -3.98
CA LEU A 79 -2.03 -5.15 -2.94
C LEU A 79 -2.51 -4.03 -2.04
N GLY A 80 -2.36 -4.20 -0.72
CA GLY A 80 -2.78 -3.18 0.22
C GLY A 80 -2.78 -3.66 1.67
N THR A 81 -3.60 -2.98 2.46
CA THR A 81 -3.81 -3.27 3.88
C THR A 81 -5.28 -3.08 4.25
N GLU A 82 -5.82 -3.97 5.07
CA GLU A 82 -7.14 -3.83 5.70
C GLU A 82 -7.09 -2.93 6.96
N LEU A 83 -5.90 -2.45 7.33
CA LEU A 83 -5.70 -1.66 8.52
C LEU A 83 -6.35 -0.28 8.39
N GLU A 84 -7.50 -0.09 9.05
CA GLU A 84 -8.34 1.12 8.91
C GLU A 84 -7.55 2.43 9.10
N TYR A 85 -6.68 2.47 10.12
CA TYR A 85 -5.93 3.69 10.43
C TYR A 85 -4.84 4.04 9.40
N ALA A 86 -4.50 3.13 8.49
CA ALA A 86 -3.52 3.38 7.42
C ALA A 86 -3.94 4.60 6.57
N SER A 87 -5.22 4.71 6.24
CA SER A 87 -5.78 5.88 5.54
C SER A 87 -5.60 7.18 6.32
N PHE A 88 -5.80 7.18 7.64
CA PHE A 88 -5.61 8.36 8.48
C PHE A 88 -4.15 8.81 8.58
N VAL A 89 -3.21 7.88 8.46
CA VAL A 89 -1.76 8.17 8.40
C VAL A 89 -1.38 8.68 7.01
N ASN A 90 -1.97 8.12 5.96
CA ASN A 90 -1.69 8.50 4.57
C ASN A 90 -2.30 9.86 4.20
N ASP A 91 -3.60 10.02 4.41
CA ASP A 91 -4.41 11.14 3.91
C ASP A 91 -4.53 12.28 4.94
N GLY A 92 -4.28 11.96 6.21
CA GLY A 92 -4.52 12.84 7.34
C GLY A 92 -5.93 12.67 7.93
N HIS A 93 -6.14 13.26 9.09
CA HIS A 93 -7.41 13.14 9.79
C HIS A 93 -7.66 14.29 10.79
N TRP A 94 -8.91 14.41 11.23
CA TRP A 94 -9.29 15.31 12.32
C TRP A 94 -9.18 14.59 13.68
N THR A 95 -8.49 15.19 14.65
CA THR A 95 -8.29 14.62 15.99
C THR A 95 -9.53 14.73 16.90
N GLY A 96 -10.40 15.70 16.64
CA GLY A 96 -11.60 16.01 17.43
C GLY A 96 -12.91 15.69 16.71
N ALA A 97 -14.01 15.67 17.46
CA ALA A 97 -15.36 15.50 16.91
C ALA A 97 -15.72 16.65 15.96
N LYS A 98 -16.73 16.45 15.09
CA LYS A 98 -17.24 17.51 14.18
C LYS A 98 -17.63 18.78 14.94
N ASP A 99 -18.27 18.61 16.10
CA ASP A 99 -18.87 19.71 16.83
C ASP A 99 -18.08 20.14 18.10
N GLY A 100 -16.80 19.76 18.21
CA GLY A 100 -15.94 20.26 19.28
C GLY A 100 -14.83 19.32 19.74
N ILE A 101 -14.92 18.87 20.99
CA ILE A 101 -13.87 18.13 21.69
C ILE A 101 -14.17 16.63 21.63
N ARG A 102 -13.16 15.82 21.31
CA ARG A 102 -13.20 14.37 21.50
C ARG A 102 -12.53 14.03 22.83
N TRP A 103 -13.25 13.36 23.73
CA TRP A 103 -12.65 12.81 24.95
C TRP A 103 -12.03 11.44 24.65
N ILE A 104 -10.77 11.26 25.00
CA ILE A 104 -10.10 9.95 24.96
C ILE A 104 -9.78 9.52 26.40
N PRO A 105 -10.41 8.46 26.91
CA PRO A 105 -10.11 7.95 28.25
C PRO A 105 -8.72 7.32 28.29
N GLY A 106 -7.98 7.58 29.37
CA GLY A 106 -6.61 7.11 29.49
C GLY A 106 -5.85 7.76 30.64
N ARG A 107 -4.53 7.54 30.65
CA ARG A 107 -3.62 8.05 31.69
C ARG A 107 -2.28 8.46 31.09
N TRP A 108 -1.65 9.46 31.68
CA TRP A 108 -0.29 9.87 31.32
C TRP A 108 0.72 9.15 32.23
N GLN A 109 1.73 8.53 31.63
CA GLN A 109 2.83 7.91 32.36
C GLN A 109 4.14 8.25 31.65
N GLY A 110 5.07 8.90 32.35
CA GLY A 110 6.38 9.27 31.80
C GLY A 110 6.31 10.17 30.55
N GLY A 111 5.31 11.05 30.45
CA GLY A 111 5.11 11.93 29.29
C GLY A 111 4.46 11.27 28.07
N ARG A 112 4.09 9.97 28.14
CA ARG A 112 3.31 9.28 27.11
C ARG A 112 1.87 9.08 27.59
N PHE A 113 0.91 9.29 26.68
CA PHE A 113 -0.48 8.97 26.92
C PHE A 113 -0.74 7.49 26.61
N PHE A 114 -1.41 6.80 27.53
CA PHE A 114 -1.85 5.41 27.38
C PHE A 114 -3.37 5.38 27.35
N TYR A 115 -3.93 4.84 26.26
CA TYR A 115 -5.36 4.61 26.16
C TYR A 115 -5.80 3.56 27.18
N ASP A 116 -6.83 3.87 27.93
CA ASP A 116 -7.48 2.97 28.88
C ASP A 116 -8.98 3.28 28.91
N PRO A 117 -9.82 2.45 28.28
CA PRO A 117 -11.25 2.71 28.20
C PRO A 117 -11.95 2.70 29.56
N GLY A 118 -11.38 2.05 30.58
CA GLY A 118 -11.91 2.03 31.93
C GLY A 118 -11.48 3.22 32.79
N SER A 119 -10.59 4.08 32.29
CA SER A 119 -10.08 5.23 33.04
C SER A 119 -11.13 6.34 33.15
N THR A 120 -11.28 6.88 34.36
CA THR A 120 -12.05 8.11 34.61
C THR A 120 -11.28 9.38 34.24
N ALA A 121 -9.96 9.27 34.05
CA ALA A 121 -9.10 10.32 33.53
C ALA A 121 -8.95 10.20 32.00
N GLY A 122 -8.35 11.21 31.36
CA GLY A 122 -8.18 11.19 29.92
C GLY A 122 -7.63 12.48 29.34
N MET A 123 -7.84 12.63 28.04
CA MET A 123 -7.41 13.78 27.25
C MET A 123 -8.56 14.31 26.41
N ALA A 124 -8.74 15.63 26.45
CA ALA A 124 -9.62 16.35 25.55
C ALA A 124 -8.86 16.75 24.29
N LEU A 125 -9.22 16.15 23.15
CA LEU A 125 -8.69 16.55 21.84
C LEU A 125 -9.59 17.59 21.20
N LYS A 126 -9.07 18.82 21.06
CA LYS A 126 -9.70 19.84 20.22
C LYS A 126 -9.55 19.46 18.76
N ARG A 127 -10.58 19.75 17.96
CA ARG A 127 -10.56 19.55 16.52
C ARG A 127 -9.39 20.31 15.88
N LYS A 128 -8.41 19.56 15.38
CA LYS A 128 -7.29 20.04 14.57
C LYS A 128 -7.07 19.04 13.45
N TRP A 129 -6.69 19.53 12.28
CA TRP A 129 -6.26 18.68 11.18
C TRP A 129 -4.82 18.23 11.44
N VAL A 130 -4.59 16.93 11.28
CA VAL A 130 -3.26 16.33 11.25
C VAL A 130 -3.01 15.95 9.81
N GLU A 131 -1.96 16.52 9.22
CA GLU A 131 -1.56 16.21 7.86
C GLU A 131 -1.15 14.74 7.75
N GLY A 132 -1.59 14.11 6.67
CA GLY A 132 -1.11 12.79 6.29
C GLY A 132 0.29 12.86 5.70
N THR A 133 0.93 11.71 5.59
CA THR A 133 2.30 11.63 5.05
C THR A 133 2.35 11.37 3.55
N GLY A 134 1.25 10.95 2.93
CA GLY A 134 1.18 10.65 1.49
C GLY A 134 2.10 9.51 1.05
N TYR A 135 2.46 8.59 1.95
CA TYR A 135 3.41 7.50 1.67
C TYR A 135 2.92 6.63 0.51
N TRP A 136 1.61 6.43 0.38
CA TRP A 136 1.00 5.60 -0.65
C TRP A 136 1.12 6.25 -2.03
N GLU A 137 0.74 7.52 -2.15
CA GLU A 137 0.83 8.27 -3.41
C GLU A 137 2.28 8.39 -3.88
N HIS A 138 3.21 8.63 -2.96
CA HIS A 138 4.64 8.69 -3.27
C HIS A 138 5.15 7.34 -3.76
N ALA A 139 4.88 6.26 -3.04
CA ALA A 139 5.26 4.91 -3.44
C ALA A 139 4.64 4.56 -4.81
N PHE A 140 3.34 4.80 -4.98
CA PHE A 140 2.64 4.49 -6.21
C PHE A 140 3.19 5.28 -7.41
N SER A 141 3.54 6.56 -7.23
CA SER A 141 4.12 7.37 -8.30
C SER A 141 5.46 6.81 -8.79
N ILE A 142 6.31 6.35 -7.86
CA ILE A 142 7.60 5.75 -8.18
C ILE A 142 7.40 4.38 -8.83
N PHE A 143 6.52 3.55 -8.27
CA PHE A 143 6.22 2.23 -8.80
C PHE A 143 5.67 2.30 -10.22
N ALA A 144 4.69 3.16 -10.47
CA ALA A 144 4.03 3.29 -11.76
C ALA A 144 5.03 3.56 -12.89
N ARG A 145 5.98 4.48 -12.67
CA ARG A 145 7.03 4.80 -13.63
C ARG A 145 7.92 3.59 -13.90
N LEU A 146 8.44 2.96 -12.83
CA LEU A 146 9.32 1.80 -12.95
C LEU A 146 8.62 0.60 -13.59
N PHE A 147 7.34 0.42 -13.28
CA PHE A 147 6.53 -0.67 -13.82
C PHE A 147 6.33 -0.50 -15.33
N GLU A 148 6.00 0.70 -15.78
CA GLU A 148 5.80 0.99 -17.21
C GLU A 148 7.08 0.76 -18.04
N GLU A 149 8.21 1.29 -17.55
CA GLU A 149 9.52 1.11 -18.18
C GLU A 149 9.87 -0.38 -18.29
N ARG A 150 9.80 -1.12 -17.18
CA ARG A 150 10.16 -2.54 -17.12
C ARG A 150 9.17 -3.44 -17.87
N LEU A 151 7.89 -3.10 -17.90
CA LEU A 151 6.88 -3.85 -18.66
C LEU A 151 7.19 -3.77 -20.15
N SER A 152 7.54 -2.58 -20.63
CA SER A 152 7.85 -2.36 -22.04
C SER A 152 9.06 -3.20 -22.47
N GLU A 153 10.16 -3.15 -21.71
CA GLU A 153 11.35 -3.98 -21.95
C GLU A 153 11.06 -5.49 -21.92
N ARG A 154 10.18 -5.92 -21.00
CA ARG A 154 9.81 -7.33 -20.88
C ARG A 154 8.92 -7.80 -22.01
N LEU A 155 7.98 -6.99 -22.46
CA LEU A 155 7.13 -7.30 -23.60
C LEU A 155 7.95 -7.50 -24.87
N GLU A 156 8.90 -6.62 -25.16
CA GLU A 156 9.82 -6.78 -26.29
C GLU A 156 10.56 -8.13 -26.23
N THR A 157 11.16 -8.43 -25.08
CA THR A 157 11.89 -9.69 -24.86
C THR A 157 11.00 -10.92 -25.06
N TRP A 158 9.76 -10.87 -24.57
CA TRP A 158 8.85 -12.00 -24.69
C TRP A 158 8.33 -12.18 -26.11
N LEU A 159 7.99 -11.09 -26.80
CA LEU A 159 7.51 -11.14 -28.19
C LEU A 159 8.60 -11.64 -29.14
N ASP A 160 9.86 -11.26 -28.92
CA ASP A 160 11.01 -11.77 -29.69
C ASP A 160 11.26 -13.28 -29.47
N SER A 161 10.69 -13.86 -28.40
CA SER A 161 10.85 -15.27 -28.02
C SER A 161 9.69 -16.18 -28.43
N LEU A 162 8.61 -15.60 -28.98
CA LEU A 162 7.43 -16.31 -29.51
C LEU A 162 7.64 -16.74 -30.97
#